data_AF-A0A1N6L3N6-F1
#
_entry.id   AF-A0A1N6L3N6-F1
#
_cell.length_a   1.000
_cell.length_b   1.000
_cell.length_c   1.000
_cell.angle_alpha   90.00
_cell.angle_beta   90.00
_cell.angle_gamma   90.00
#
_symmetry.space_group_name_H-M   'P 1'
#
loop_
_entity.id
_entity.type
_entity.pdbx_description
1 polymer ?
#
loop_
_entity_poly.entity_id
_entity_poly.type
_entity_poly.pdbx_seq_one_letter_code
_entity_poly.pdbx_strand_id
1 'polypeptide(L)'
;MAGEAQGKFYEALTYVLIADSKILGGSQLYWDKPVAGLSKRPDLVIGASLDHIDAVIMVTHSGSAKESEKKYWRNACEYVESKLFLGGNPFVLNLVYNAAMKPNIKVVSKYSFDASIIVEDEAFGPTLLTWAGTAMDSIPHDGDTIQYVRDRLQCDLGANPKLATAVSDLRQMLIDALRNAKSLKAPLISTRTRKALSADKEARKTALRRGIAKAILVGDIDAIWQPANTQSTFAAPDYCKTLNFHKPSILGDVVCDQDLMWLRENLSRESVKEIISNCPIKQMQVWVEPLKNLAILDQSQAYAAQHWDELTTPEGLYHHLVKTSSREYIKSHFENRFIPPGWLFDYLRELYKSHKKRKTAWGWAALVKDLKLVDKDSAYRSFVSEVTGIPIEELSNDWSGFRTVTYALPEWIMGDSRANFKLRPTDLPRLAYTFAPRLASVPKAALEELKQRILGFYIANYLEAKLIQYRNFDPLRILIELELSKAGLPYEFVERFPSAFVEKATAAGERFNVRTGATSVLRCNDMLICWRSVTGLGRDHKQKELIARAFAIGHTWGDGGFRARSKVKRLILVLDGDVDEPDIKALSRGGWDEIFYPNELDSLPISINM
;
A
#
# COMPACT_ATOMS: atom_id res chain seq x y z
N MET A 1 11.85 10.45 0.13
CA MET A 1 12.26 11.86 0.00
C MET A 1 12.20 12.36 -1.43
N ALA A 2 12.75 11.67 -2.45
CA ALA A 2 12.66 12.15 -3.85
C ALA A 2 11.23 12.52 -4.31
N GLY A 3 10.22 11.70 -4.02
CA GLY A 3 8.83 12.05 -4.38
C GLY A 3 8.28 13.27 -3.64
N GLU A 4 8.70 13.53 -2.41
CA GLU A 4 8.23 14.70 -1.64
C GLU A 4 8.77 16.01 -2.23
N ALA A 5 10.06 16.03 -2.59
CA ALA A 5 10.66 17.16 -3.30
C ALA A 5 9.98 17.42 -4.66
N GLN A 6 9.63 16.36 -5.40
CA GLN A 6 8.87 16.48 -6.64
C GLN A 6 7.48 17.09 -6.41
N GLY A 7 6.77 16.65 -5.35
CA GLY A 7 5.49 17.25 -4.96
C GLY A 7 5.61 18.74 -4.69
N LYS A 8 6.55 19.13 -3.82
CA LYS A 8 6.79 20.53 -3.47
C LYS A 8 7.20 21.38 -4.66
N PHE A 9 7.96 20.83 -5.61
CA PHE A 9 8.29 21.53 -6.85
C PHE A 9 7.03 21.81 -7.69
N TYR A 10 6.14 20.83 -7.87
CA TYR A 10 4.91 21.03 -8.62
C TYR A 10 3.92 21.98 -7.90
N GLU A 11 3.86 21.94 -6.57
CA GLU A 11 3.11 22.91 -5.76
C GLU A 11 3.64 24.34 -6.00
N ALA A 12 4.96 24.53 -5.91
CA ALA A 12 5.62 25.81 -6.14
C ALA A 12 5.44 26.33 -7.57
N LEU A 13 5.54 25.44 -8.57
CA LEU A 13 5.24 25.78 -9.96
C LEU A 13 3.81 26.28 -10.10
N THR A 14 2.84 25.55 -9.54
CA THR A 14 1.44 25.95 -9.55
C THR A 14 1.24 27.32 -8.90
N TYR A 15 1.89 27.56 -7.76
CA TYR A 15 1.86 28.85 -7.06
C TYR A 15 2.37 29.98 -7.96
N VAL A 16 3.56 29.82 -8.55
CA VAL A 16 4.18 30.83 -9.42
C VAL A 16 3.30 31.17 -10.63
N LEU A 17 2.63 30.18 -11.22
CA LEU A 17 1.76 30.41 -12.39
C LEU A 17 0.54 31.29 -12.07
N ILE A 18 0.01 31.21 -10.85
CA ILE A 18 -1.25 31.88 -10.50
C ILE A 18 -1.08 33.08 -9.56
N ALA A 19 0.06 33.23 -8.87
CA ALA A 19 0.31 34.31 -7.91
C ALA A 19 0.10 35.72 -8.50
N ASP A 20 0.55 35.95 -9.74
CA ASP A 20 0.43 37.26 -10.40
C ASP A 20 -0.85 37.42 -11.22
N SER A 21 -1.80 36.48 -11.11
CA SER A 21 -3.00 36.53 -11.93
C SER A 21 -4.08 37.43 -11.33
N LYS A 22 -4.69 38.28 -12.17
CA LYS A 22 -5.81 39.17 -11.78
C LYS A 22 -7.06 38.41 -11.29
N ILE A 23 -7.07 37.08 -11.39
CA ILE A 23 -8.17 36.23 -10.92
C ILE A 23 -8.43 36.38 -9.43
N LEU A 24 -7.40 36.75 -8.67
CA LEU A 24 -7.49 36.81 -7.22
C LEU A 24 -8.49 37.87 -6.77
N GLY A 25 -8.78 38.92 -7.54
CA GLY A 25 -9.94 39.80 -7.27
C GLY A 25 -10.00 40.43 -5.86
N GLY A 26 -8.88 40.47 -5.14
CA GLY A 26 -8.79 40.85 -3.72
C GLY A 26 -8.50 39.69 -2.76
N SER A 27 -8.75 38.45 -3.16
CA SER A 27 -8.34 37.22 -2.46
C SER A 27 -6.82 37.04 -2.46
N GLN A 28 -6.33 36.28 -1.50
CA GLN A 28 -4.92 35.93 -1.35
C GLN A 28 -4.69 34.47 -1.71
N LEU A 29 -3.49 34.16 -2.20
CA LEU A 29 -3.02 32.80 -2.45
C LEU A 29 -2.14 32.34 -1.28
N TYR A 30 -2.53 31.25 -0.64
CA TYR A 30 -1.78 30.66 0.47
C TYR A 30 -1.21 29.30 0.05
N TRP A 31 0.07 29.08 0.32
CA TRP A 31 0.76 27.79 0.12
C TRP A 31 1.01 27.10 1.46
N ASP A 32 0.60 25.84 1.57
CA ASP A 32 0.90 24.95 2.71
C ASP A 32 0.57 25.59 4.07
N LYS A 33 -0.56 26.30 4.11
CA LYS A 33 -1.08 26.92 5.35
C LYS A 33 -2.16 26.04 5.96
N PRO A 34 -2.17 25.86 7.30
CA PRO A 34 -3.26 25.17 7.97
C PRO A 34 -4.55 25.97 7.78
N VAL A 35 -5.63 25.27 7.42
CA VAL A 35 -6.98 25.82 7.29
C VAL A 35 -7.86 25.16 8.34
N ALA A 36 -8.59 25.97 9.12
CA ALA A 36 -9.46 25.46 10.16
C ALA A 36 -10.52 24.50 9.58
N GLY A 37 -10.75 23.37 10.24
CA GLY A 37 -11.73 22.36 9.82
C GLY A 37 -11.16 21.25 8.95
N LEU A 38 -10.08 21.47 8.18
CA LEU A 38 -9.43 20.42 7.39
C LEU A 38 -8.50 19.56 8.25
N SER A 39 -8.44 18.26 7.94
CA SER A 39 -7.53 17.33 8.65
C SER A 39 -6.06 17.52 8.27
N LYS A 40 -5.78 18.16 7.14
CA LYS A 40 -4.43 18.46 6.64
C LYS A 40 -4.33 19.86 6.06
N ARG A 41 -3.08 20.30 5.90
CA ARG A 41 -2.74 21.50 5.15
C ARG A 41 -3.03 21.23 3.67
N PRO A 42 -3.93 22.00 3.04
CA PRO A 42 -4.10 21.95 1.60
C PRO A 42 -2.82 22.44 0.90
N ASP A 43 -2.58 21.95 -0.30
CA ASP A 43 -1.43 22.38 -1.09
C ASP A 43 -1.52 23.88 -1.39
N LEU A 44 -2.57 24.34 -2.07
CA LEU A 44 -2.84 25.77 -2.23
C LEU A 44 -4.30 26.09 -1.93
N VAL A 45 -4.54 27.26 -1.35
CA VAL A 45 -5.89 27.83 -1.19
C VAL A 45 -5.93 29.27 -1.63
N ILE A 46 -7.08 29.66 -2.19
CA ILE A 46 -7.40 31.03 -2.59
C ILE A 46 -8.57 31.49 -1.73
N GLY A 47 -8.45 32.66 -1.11
CA GLY A 47 -9.50 33.20 -0.25
C GLY A 47 -9.18 34.59 0.27
N ALA A 48 -10.18 35.34 0.70
CA ALA A 48 -9.97 36.63 1.37
C ALA A 48 -9.15 36.48 2.68
N SER A 49 -9.37 35.37 3.39
CA SER A 49 -8.58 34.92 4.54
C SER A 49 -8.55 33.39 4.61
N LEU A 50 -7.78 32.81 5.53
CA LEU A 50 -7.80 31.36 5.78
C LEU A 50 -9.15 30.85 6.34
N ASP A 51 -10.03 31.75 6.78
CA ASP A 51 -11.39 31.43 7.26
C ASP A 51 -12.45 31.59 6.15
N HIS A 52 -12.09 32.24 5.04
CA HIS A 52 -12.98 32.53 3.91
C HIS A 52 -12.31 32.05 2.62
N ILE A 53 -12.33 30.73 2.43
CA ILE A 53 -11.72 30.06 1.28
C ILE A 53 -12.71 30.06 0.11
N ASP A 54 -12.26 30.58 -1.03
CA ASP A 54 -13.00 30.57 -2.30
C ASP A 54 -12.66 29.31 -3.12
N ALA A 55 -11.39 28.88 -3.07
CA ALA A 55 -10.93 27.69 -3.80
C ALA A 55 -9.80 26.93 -3.09
N VAL A 56 -9.76 25.63 -3.34
CA VAL A 56 -8.71 24.70 -2.91
C VAL A 56 -8.11 24.05 -4.16
N ILE A 57 -6.79 24.10 -4.30
CA ILE A 57 -6.06 23.47 -5.41
C ILE A 57 -5.20 22.36 -4.83
N MET A 58 -5.50 21.13 -5.22
CA MET A 58 -4.74 19.94 -4.86
C MET A 58 -3.76 19.61 -5.98
N VAL A 59 -2.48 19.46 -5.64
CA VAL A 59 -1.41 19.17 -6.58
C VAL A 59 -0.93 17.74 -6.37
N THR A 60 -1.21 16.91 -7.37
CA THR A 60 -0.94 15.48 -7.29
C THR A 60 0.19 15.07 -8.22
N HIS A 61 1.13 14.30 -7.68
CA HIS A 61 2.10 13.55 -8.48
C HIS A 61 2.14 12.09 -8.03
N SER A 62 2.54 11.17 -8.90
CA SER A 62 2.73 9.76 -8.50
C SER A 62 3.72 9.00 -9.38
N GLY A 63 4.82 8.54 -8.78
CA GLY A 63 5.75 7.62 -9.45
C GLY A 63 5.26 6.15 -9.52
N SER A 64 4.05 5.83 -9.05
CA SER A 64 3.57 4.44 -9.03
C SER A 64 2.08 4.29 -9.33
N ALA A 65 1.78 3.60 -10.42
CA ALA A 65 0.42 3.19 -10.80
C ALA A 65 -0.24 2.29 -9.75
N LYS A 66 0.55 1.49 -9.03
CA LYS A 66 0.02 0.60 -7.97
C LYS A 66 -0.62 1.38 -6.83
N GLU A 67 -0.02 2.53 -6.47
CA GLU A 67 -0.47 3.36 -5.35
C GLU A 67 -1.46 4.47 -5.77
N SER A 68 -1.71 4.64 -7.08
CA SER A 68 -2.59 5.69 -7.61
C SER A 68 -4.01 5.67 -7.02
N GLU A 69 -4.54 4.49 -6.70
CA GLU A 69 -5.87 4.35 -6.11
C GLU A 69 -5.93 4.83 -4.66
N LYS A 70 -4.88 4.56 -3.86
CA LYS A 70 -4.78 5.09 -2.50
C LYS A 70 -4.65 6.61 -2.51
N LYS A 71 -3.84 7.15 -3.43
CA LYS A 71 -3.70 8.60 -3.62
C LYS A 71 -5.02 9.25 -4.03
N TYR A 72 -5.75 8.66 -4.99
CA TYR A 72 -7.08 9.13 -5.39
C TYR A 72 -8.02 9.28 -4.18
N TRP A 73 -8.11 8.26 -3.33
CA TRP A 73 -8.97 8.32 -2.14
C TRP A 73 -8.52 9.37 -1.12
N ARG A 74 -7.22 9.68 -1.03
CA ARG A 74 -6.73 10.77 -0.17
C ARG A 74 -7.12 12.14 -0.72
N ASN A 75 -7.02 12.35 -2.03
CA ASN A 75 -7.45 13.60 -2.65
C ASN A 75 -8.97 13.77 -2.56
N ALA A 76 -9.72 12.68 -2.75
CA ALA A 76 -11.17 12.68 -2.57
C ALA A 76 -11.57 13.07 -1.12
N CYS A 77 -10.72 12.78 -0.12
CA CYS A 77 -10.94 13.25 1.24
C CYS A 77 -10.86 14.78 1.31
N GLU A 78 -9.82 15.38 0.74
CA GLU A 78 -9.65 16.83 0.75
C GLU A 78 -10.79 17.55 0.02
N TYR A 79 -11.31 16.98 -1.07
CA TYR A 79 -12.56 17.43 -1.67
C TYR A 79 -13.73 17.37 -0.68
N VAL A 80 -13.96 16.21 -0.05
CA VAL A 80 -15.06 16.01 0.88
C VAL A 80 -14.97 16.96 2.07
N GLU A 81 -13.80 17.08 2.70
CA GLU A 81 -13.57 18.00 3.81
C GLU A 81 -13.75 19.47 3.39
N SER A 82 -13.27 19.85 2.21
CA SER A 82 -13.47 21.20 1.67
C SER A 82 -14.94 21.53 1.47
N LYS A 83 -15.73 20.56 0.98
CA LYS A 83 -17.17 20.74 0.78
C LYS A 83 -17.98 20.71 2.07
N LEU A 84 -17.50 20.00 3.08
CA LEU A 84 -18.21 19.81 4.34
C LEU A 84 -17.88 20.87 5.39
N PHE A 85 -16.63 21.29 5.48
CA PHE A 85 -16.11 22.03 6.64
C PHE A 85 -15.71 23.45 6.32
N LEU A 86 -15.39 23.75 5.06
CA LEU A 86 -15.14 25.13 4.63
C LEU A 86 -16.48 25.77 4.27
N GLY A 87 -16.82 26.85 4.95
CA GLY A 87 -17.99 27.65 4.61
C GLY A 87 -17.94 28.14 3.16
N GLY A 88 -19.08 28.54 2.59
CA GLY A 88 -19.11 29.15 1.25
C GLY A 88 -19.01 28.18 0.06
N ASN A 89 -18.88 26.86 0.29
CA ASN A 89 -18.80 25.84 -0.76
C ASN A 89 -17.64 26.10 -1.76
N PRO A 90 -16.39 26.10 -1.28
CA PRO A 90 -15.23 26.45 -2.11
C PRO A 90 -15.11 25.56 -3.33
N PHE A 91 -14.58 26.12 -4.41
CA PHE A 91 -14.24 25.38 -5.60
C PHE A 91 -13.00 24.49 -5.36
N VAL A 92 -13.02 23.23 -5.79
CA VAL A 92 -11.93 22.29 -5.60
C VAL A 92 -11.38 21.81 -6.94
N LEU A 93 -10.14 22.20 -7.23
CA LEU A 93 -9.38 21.83 -8.41
C LEU A 93 -8.37 20.72 -8.09
N ASN A 94 -8.40 19.63 -8.85
CA ASN A 94 -7.38 18.59 -8.80
C ASN A 94 -6.42 18.70 -9.99
N LEU A 95 -5.20 19.16 -9.73
CA LEU A 95 -4.15 19.34 -10.72
C LEU A 95 -3.13 18.21 -10.62
N VAL A 96 -2.96 17.45 -11.71
CA VAL A 96 -2.15 16.22 -11.71
C VAL A 96 -0.93 16.38 -12.63
N TYR A 97 0.26 16.29 -12.04
CA TYR A 97 1.55 16.30 -12.74
C TYR A 97 2.20 14.91 -12.71
N ASN A 98 2.77 14.47 -13.84
CA ASN A 98 3.64 13.28 -13.94
C ASN A 98 3.18 12.11 -13.05
N ALA A 99 1.92 11.70 -13.21
CA ALA A 99 1.33 10.69 -12.35
C ALA A 99 1.09 9.42 -13.15
N ALA A 100 1.89 8.40 -12.85
CA ALA A 100 1.57 7.03 -13.22
C ALA A 100 0.26 6.64 -12.53
N MET A 101 -0.85 6.83 -13.23
CA MET A 101 -2.21 6.52 -12.77
C MET A 101 -2.79 5.41 -13.62
N LYS A 102 -3.56 4.52 -12.98
CA LYS A 102 -4.37 3.55 -13.72
C LYS A 102 -5.39 4.33 -14.58
N PRO A 103 -5.62 3.94 -15.86
CA PRO A 103 -6.54 4.66 -16.75
C PRO A 103 -7.91 4.94 -16.14
N ASN A 104 -8.54 3.94 -15.52
CA ASN A 104 -9.84 4.11 -14.88
C ASN A 104 -9.82 5.11 -13.70
N ILE A 105 -8.70 5.22 -12.99
CA ILE A 105 -8.57 6.19 -11.90
C ILE A 105 -8.43 7.61 -12.48
N LYS A 106 -7.72 7.80 -13.60
CA LYS A 106 -7.70 9.10 -14.31
C LYS A 106 -9.12 9.54 -14.67
N VAL A 107 -9.91 8.64 -15.26
CA VAL A 107 -11.32 8.88 -15.61
C VAL A 107 -12.14 9.27 -14.37
N VAL A 108 -12.16 8.42 -13.34
CA VAL A 108 -12.95 8.73 -12.13
C VAL A 108 -12.49 10.03 -11.46
N SER A 109 -11.19 10.31 -11.45
CA SER A 109 -10.62 11.57 -10.94
C SER A 109 -11.20 12.79 -11.65
N LYS A 110 -11.32 12.75 -12.99
CA LYS A 110 -11.90 13.85 -13.79
C LYS A 110 -13.32 14.24 -13.35
N TYR A 111 -14.09 13.27 -12.86
CA TYR A 111 -15.47 13.49 -12.42
C TYR A 111 -15.61 13.69 -10.91
N SER A 112 -14.60 13.38 -10.09
CA SER A 112 -14.73 13.42 -8.63
C SER A 112 -14.70 14.83 -8.06
N PHE A 113 -14.01 15.75 -8.74
CA PHE A 113 -13.76 17.12 -8.30
C PHE A 113 -14.61 18.12 -9.08
N ASP A 114 -14.55 19.40 -8.70
CA ASP A 114 -15.23 20.45 -9.46
C ASP A 114 -14.55 20.70 -10.81
N ALA A 115 -13.22 20.58 -10.83
CA ALA A 115 -12.42 20.43 -12.05
C ALA A 115 -11.21 19.54 -11.80
N SER A 116 -10.71 18.94 -12.88
CA SER A 116 -9.43 18.25 -12.85
C SER A 116 -8.64 18.55 -14.12
N ILE A 117 -7.36 18.88 -13.95
CA ILE A 117 -6.41 19.07 -15.05
C ILE A 117 -5.36 17.98 -14.93
N ILE A 118 -5.19 17.16 -15.97
CA ILE A 118 -4.16 16.12 -16.02
C ILE A 118 -3.13 16.57 -17.03
N VAL A 119 -2.05 17.18 -16.53
CA VAL A 119 -1.04 17.85 -17.37
C VAL A 119 -0.45 16.92 -18.43
N GLU A 120 -0.26 15.64 -18.10
CA GLU A 120 0.28 14.64 -19.03
C GLU A 120 -0.64 14.38 -20.24
N ASP A 121 -1.95 14.57 -20.09
CA ASP A 121 -2.93 14.31 -21.15
C ASP A 121 -3.12 15.54 -22.07
N GLU A 122 -2.53 16.68 -21.71
CA GLU A 122 -2.60 17.94 -22.48
C GLU A 122 -1.45 18.08 -23.49
N ALA A 123 -1.69 18.79 -24.59
CA ALA A 123 -0.71 18.96 -25.67
C ALA A 123 0.61 19.62 -25.20
N PHE A 124 0.53 20.54 -24.22
CA PHE A 124 1.69 21.19 -23.62
C PHE A 124 2.42 20.32 -22.57
N GLY A 125 1.78 19.25 -22.11
CA GLY A 125 2.23 18.39 -21.02
C GLY A 125 3.65 17.87 -21.16
N PRO A 126 3.99 17.15 -22.24
CA PRO A 126 5.32 16.57 -22.42
C PRO A 126 6.46 17.59 -22.34
N THR A 127 6.28 18.79 -22.91
CA THR A 127 7.26 19.88 -22.84
C THR A 127 7.48 20.34 -21.41
N LEU A 128 6.39 20.60 -20.68
CA LEU A 128 6.46 21.07 -19.30
C LEU A 128 7.05 20.01 -18.36
N LEU A 129 6.64 18.75 -18.49
CA LEU A 129 7.11 17.66 -17.65
C LEU A 129 8.59 17.32 -17.89
N THR A 130 9.05 17.43 -19.14
CA THR A 130 10.49 17.28 -19.48
C THR A 130 11.31 18.38 -18.83
N TRP A 131 10.86 19.64 -18.94
CA TRP A 131 11.53 20.77 -18.29
C TRP A 131 11.55 20.62 -16.76
N ALA A 132 10.41 20.28 -16.15
CA ALA A 132 10.31 20.06 -14.71
C ALA A 132 11.27 18.95 -14.25
N GLY A 133 11.40 17.86 -15.02
CA GLY A 133 12.38 16.80 -14.77
C GLY A 133 13.80 17.35 -14.61
N THR A 134 14.27 18.12 -15.59
CA THR A 134 15.61 18.73 -15.58
C THR A 134 15.78 19.76 -14.46
N ALA A 135 14.76 20.59 -14.21
CA ALA A 135 14.81 21.60 -13.16
C ALA A 135 14.87 20.94 -11.76
N MET A 136 14.15 19.84 -11.55
CA MET A 136 14.12 19.14 -10.28
C MET A 136 15.47 18.55 -9.87
N ASP A 137 16.32 18.17 -10.83
CA ASP A 137 17.66 17.64 -10.57
C ASP A 137 18.60 18.66 -9.92
N SER A 138 18.24 19.96 -9.95
CA SER A 138 19.04 21.07 -9.42
C SER A 138 18.37 21.81 -8.26
N ILE A 139 17.34 21.23 -7.63
CA ILE A 139 16.66 21.86 -6.49
C ILE A 139 17.61 21.94 -5.28
N PRO A 140 17.77 23.11 -4.64
CA PRO A 140 18.52 23.25 -3.40
C PRO A 140 17.84 22.46 -2.28
N HIS A 141 18.59 21.73 -1.47
CA HIS A 141 18.04 20.94 -0.36
C HIS A 141 17.37 21.80 0.74
N ASP A 142 17.84 23.04 0.95
CA ASP A 142 17.39 23.94 2.02
C ASP A 142 16.90 25.32 1.51
N GLY A 143 16.54 25.41 0.22
CA GLY A 143 16.18 26.68 -0.43
C GLY A 143 14.68 26.97 -0.44
N ASP A 144 14.32 28.26 -0.59
CA ASP A 144 12.95 28.67 -0.92
C ASP A 144 12.59 28.10 -2.30
N THR A 145 11.76 27.07 -2.29
CA THR A 145 11.37 26.34 -3.50
C THR A 145 10.50 27.21 -4.43
N ILE A 146 9.69 28.16 -3.92
CA ILE A 146 8.97 29.11 -4.79
C ILE A 146 9.96 29.99 -5.52
N GLN A 147 10.90 30.59 -4.79
CA GLN A 147 11.86 31.52 -5.38
C GLN A 147 12.73 30.81 -6.41
N TYR A 148 13.21 29.61 -6.08
CA TYR A 148 13.94 28.76 -7.01
C TYR A 148 13.15 28.49 -8.31
N VAL A 149 11.89 28.04 -8.19
CA VAL A 149 11.04 27.76 -9.35
C VAL A 149 10.79 29.02 -10.17
N ARG A 150 10.55 30.16 -9.53
CA ARG A 150 10.36 31.46 -10.20
C ARG A 150 11.57 31.85 -11.02
N ASP A 151 12.76 31.84 -10.42
CA ASP A 151 14.00 32.25 -11.08
C ASP A 151 14.36 31.30 -12.22
N ARG A 152 14.23 29.99 -11.98
CA ARG A 152 14.50 28.97 -13.00
C ARG A 152 13.54 29.09 -14.18
N LEU A 153 12.25 29.27 -13.90
CA LEU A 153 11.24 29.45 -14.94
C LEU A 153 11.52 30.72 -15.74
N GLN A 154 11.77 31.86 -15.09
CA GLN A 154 12.06 33.12 -15.77
C GLN A 154 13.30 33.02 -16.69
N CYS A 155 14.36 32.36 -16.22
CA CYS A 155 15.57 32.13 -17.02
C CYS A 155 15.30 31.26 -18.25
N ASP A 156 14.61 30.13 -18.07
CA ASP A 156 14.38 29.16 -19.14
C ASP A 156 13.31 29.61 -20.15
N LEU A 157 12.35 30.44 -19.73
CA LEU A 157 11.31 31.00 -20.60
C LEU A 157 11.89 31.86 -21.72
N GLY A 158 12.92 32.65 -21.44
CA GLY A 158 13.59 33.48 -22.45
C GLY A 158 14.40 32.66 -23.47
N ALA A 159 14.89 31.49 -23.06
CA ALA A 159 15.69 30.61 -23.89
C ALA A 159 14.87 29.55 -24.67
N ASN A 160 13.63 29.28 -24.25
CA ASN A 160 12.81 28.20 -24.81
C ASN A 160 11.38 28.64 -25.12
N PRO A 161 11.09 29.07 -26.38
CA PRO A 161 9.75 29.49 -26.78
C PRO A 161 8.67 28.42 -26.61
N LYS A 162 9.01 27.13 -26.80
CA LYS A 162 8.05 26.03 -26.60
C LYS A 162 7.64 25.89 -25.13
N LEU A 163 8.59 26.08 -24.22
CA LEU A 163 8.30 26.11 -22.78
C LEU A 163 7.43 27.32 -22.45
N ALA A 164 7.70 28.49 -23.04
CA ALA A 164 6.88 29.68 -22.85
C ALA A 164 5.42 29.50 -23.27
N THR A 165 5.19 28.90 -24.44
CA THR A 165 3.83 28.52 -24.86
C THR A 165 3.21 27.53 -23.88
N ALA A 166 3.92 26.45 -23.51
CA ALA A 166 3.39 25.43 -22.60
C ALA A 166 3.01 25.98 -21.21
N VAL A 167 3.82 26.90 -20.69
CA VAL A 167 3.59 27.59 -19.41
C VAL A 167 2.41 28.55 -19.50
N SER A 168 2.31 29.30 -20.61
CA SER A 168 1.17 30.17 -20.88
C SER A 168 -0.14 29.38 -20.98
N ASP A 169 -0.13 28.27 -21.70
CA ASP A 169 -1.31 27.42 -21.91
C ASP A 169 -1.79 26.82 -20.58
N LEU A 170 -0.88 26.27 -19.76
CA LEU A 170 -1.24 25.77 -18.44
C LEU A 170 -1.77 26.89 -17.54
N ARG A 171 -1.13 28.05 -17.53
CA ARG A 171 -1.59 29.22 -16.75
C ARG A 171 -2.99 29.62 -17.15
N GLN A 172 -3.27 29.71 -18.45
CA GLN A 172 -4.58 30.08 -18.96
C GLN A 172 -5.64 29.03 -18.59
N MET A 173 -5.32 27.74 -18.73
CA MET A 173 -6.20 26.66 -18.32
C MET A 173 -6.53 26.68 -16.82
N LEU A 174 -5.55 26.97 -15.96
CA LEU A 174 -5.76 27.15 -14.52
C LEU A 174 -6.68 28.34 -14.24
N ILE A 175 -6.45 29.48 -14.90
CA ILE A 175 -7.29 30.68 -14.76
C ILE A 175 -8.72 30.40 -15.22
N ASP A 176 -8.90 29.72 -16.35
CA ASP A 176 -10.22 29.40 -16.89
C ASP A 176 -10.98 28.43 -15.99
N ALA A 177 -10.30 27.42 -15.46
CA ALA A 177 -10.87 26.50 -14.48
C ALA A 177 -11.33 27.25 -13.22
N LEU A 178 -10.53 28.18 -12.70
CA LEU A 178 -10.86 28.93 -11.49
C LEU A 178 -11.93 30.03 -11.72
N ARG A 179 -12.01 30.66 -12.90
CA ARG A 179 -13.01 31.71 -13.21
C ARG A 179 -14.37 31.17 -13.59
N ASN A 180 -14.39 30.16 -14.45
CA ASN A 180 -15.62 29.71 -15.11
C ASN A 180 -16.30 28.56 -14.36
N ALA A 181 -15.70 28.09 -13.27
CA ALA A 181 -16.24 26.96 -12.56
C ALA A 181 -17.48 27.31 -11.75
N LYS A 182 -18.52 26.52 -12.01
CA LYS A 182 -19.59 26.32 -11.03
C LYS A 182 -19.09 25.27 -10.05
N SER A 183 -18.79 25.70 -8.82
CA SER A 183 -18.59 24.79 -7.70
C SER A 183 -19.72 23.77 -7.68
N LEU A 184 -19.40 22.46 -7.68
CA LEU A 184 -20.44 21.45 -7.54
C LEU A 184 -21.07 21.74 -6.19
N LYS A 185 -22.35 22.12 -6.24
CA LYS A 185 -23.16 22.11 -5.04
C LYS A 185 -23.28 20.64 -4.67
N ALA A 186 -22.45 20.20 -3.72
CA ALA A 186 -22.98 19.25 -2.76
C ALA A 186 -24.17 19.99 -2.16
N PRO A 187 -25.43 19.57 -2.42
CA PRO A 187 -26.56 20.09 -1.65
C PRO A 187 -26.08 20.02 -0.21
N LEU A 188 -26.03 21.20 0.44
CA LEU A 188 -25.48 21.36 1.77
C LEU A 188 -25.88 20.12 2.57
N ILE A 189 -24.89 19.45 3.11
CA ILE A 189 -25.04 18.37 4.09
C ILE A 189 -25.59 18.97 5.41
N SER A 190 -26.46 19.98 5.31
CA SER A 190 -27.24 20.56 6.40
C SER A 190 -28.34 19.60 6.88
N THR A 191 -28.60 18.50 6.16
CA THR A 191 -29.63 17.51 6.55
C THR A 191 -29.09 16.27 7.26
N ARG A 192 -27.76 16.09 7.36
CA ARG A 192 -27.19 15.18 8.36
C ARG A 192 -26.58 16.01 9.49
N THR A 193 -27.41 16.82 10.14
CA THR A 193 -27.31 17.06 11.60
C THR A 193 -27.60 15.76 12.36
N ARG A 194 -26.93 14.66 12.00
CA ARG A 194 -26.89 13.51 12.87
C ARG A 194 -26.05 13.93 14.04
N LYS A 195 -26.66 13.93 15.22
CA LYS A 195 -25.94 13.87 16.47
C LYS A 195 -25.00 12.68 16.32
N ALA A 196 -23.73 12.94 16.04
CA ALA A 196 -22.74 11.89 15.85
C ALA A 196 -22.72 11.08 17.15
N LEU A 197 -23.34 9.90 17.14
CA LEU A 197 -23.39 8.98 18.29
C LEU A 197 -21.97 8.60 18.74
N SER A 198 -20.99 8.74 17.84
CA SER A 198 -19.57 8.48 18.04
C SER A 198 -18.73 9.66 18.52
N ALA A 199 -19.29 10.86 18.77
CA ALA A 199 -18.48 12.01 19.21
C ALA A 199 -17.73 11.75 20.53
N ASP A 200 -18.27 10.87 21.38
CA ASP A 200 -17.69 10.46 22.66
C ASP A 200 -16.90 9.15 22.58
N LYS A 201 -16.67 8.61 21.38
CA LYS A 201 -15.96 7.34 21.22
C LYS A 201 -14.47 7.51 21.51
N GLU A 202 -13.99 6.86 22.56
CA GLU A 202 -12.58 6.81 22.89
C GLU A 202 -11.80 5.95 21.90
N ALA A 203 -10.58 6.38 21.60
CA ALA A 203 -9.70 5.65 20.71
C ALA A 203 -9.10 4.42 21.41
N ARG A 204 -9.14 3.26 20.74
CA ARG A 204 -8.56 2.01 21.25
C ARG A 204 -7.49 1.48 20.32
N LYS A 205 -6.41 0.96 20.91
CA LYS A 205 -5.43 0.14 20.20
C LYS A 205 -5.92 -1.29 20.18
N THR A 206 -5.97 -1.88 19.00
CA THR A 206 -6.37 -3.28 18.80
C THR A 206 -5.38 -3.99 17.89
N ALA A 207 -5.33 -5.31 18.00
CA ALA A 207 -4.31 -6.10 17.33
C ALA A 207 -4.88 -7.35 16.67
N LEU A 208 -6.15 -7.35 16.26
CA LEU A 208 -6.83 -8.54 15.75
C LEU A 208 -6.08 -9.15 14.58
N ARG A 209 -5.81 -8.37 13.53
CA ARG A 209 -5.20 -8.90 12.31
C ARG A 209 -3.79 -9.45 12.55
N ARG A 210 -3.00 -8.74 13.36
CA ARG A 210 -1.62 -9.14 13.70
C ARG A 210 -1.64 -10.38 14.60
N GLY A 211 -2.47 -10.36 15.64
CA GLY A 211 -2.66 -11.45 16.58
C GLY A 211 -3.08 -12.73 15.85
N ILE A 212 -4.10 -12.68 14.97
CA ILE A 212 -4.56 -13.86 14.24
C ILE A 212 -3.46 -14.41 13.32
N ALA A 213 -2.71 -13.54 12.64
CA ALA A 213 -1.58 -13.99 11.80
C ALA A 213 -0.50 -14.71 12.62
N LYS A 214 -0.22 -14.23 13.84
CA LYS A 214 0.71 -14.87 14.77
C LYS A 214 0.13 -16.16 15.37
N ALA A 215 -1.16 -16.21 15.65
CA ALA A 215 -1.83 -17.41 16.12
C ALA A 215 -1.79 -18.55 15.08
N ILE A 216 -1.93 -18.21 13.79
CA ILE A 216 -1.70 -19.15 12.68
C ILE A 216 -0.26 -19.71 12.68
N LEU A 217 0.73 -18.88 13.03
CA LEU A 217 2.13 -19.31 13.15
C LEU A 217 2.33 -20.23 14.35
N VAL A 218 1.74 -19.93 15.51
CA VAL A 218 1.80 -20.80 16.70
C VAL A 218 1.19 -22.18 16.39
N GLY A 219 0.09 -22.21 15.64
CA GLY A 219 -0.58 -23.44 15.19
C GLY A 219 -1.42 -24.13 16.27
N ASP A 220 -0.89 -24.23 17.49
CA ASP A 220 -1.66 -24.66 18.66
C ASP A 220 -2.29 -23.45 19.36
N ILE A 221 -3.56 -23.21 19.09
CA ILE A 221 -4.32 -22.11 19.70
C ILE A 221 -4.48 -22.30 21.20
N ASP A 222 -4.48 -23.54 21.67
CA ASP A 222 -4.73 -23.84 23.07
C ASP A 222 -3.54 -23.39 23.93
N ALA A 223 -2.33 -23.48 23.39
CA ALA A 223 -1.12 -22.92 23.99
C ALA A 223 -1.21 -21.41 24.26
N ILE A 224 -1.94 -20.66 23.42
CA ILE A 224 -2.11 -19.21 23.61
C ILE A 224 -2.99 -18.90 24.83
N TRP A 225 -3.98 -19.76 25.12
CA TRP A 225 -4.93 -19.59 26.23
C TRP A 225 -4.50 -20.23 27.55
N GLN A 226 -3.33 -20.87 27.61
CA GLN A 226 -2.85 -21.44 28.87
C GLN A 226 -2.58 -20.32 29.90
N PRO A 227 -3.13 -20.42 31.13
CA PRO A 227 -2.86 -19.45 32.18
C PRO A 227 -1.36 -19.37 32.50
N ALA A 228 -0.85 -18.15 32.69
CA ALA A 228 0.58 -17.94 32.97
C ALA A 228 1.04 -18.55 34.31
N ASN A 229 0.10 -18.89 35.19
CA ASN A 229 0.34 -19.47 36.53
C ASN A 229 0.12 -21.00 36.58
N THR A 230 -0.22 -21.64 35.47
CA THR A 230 -0.32 -23.10 35.40
C THR A 230 0.95 -23.68 34.80
N GLN A 231 1.40 -24.82 35.33
CA GLN A 231 2.51 -25.57 34.74
C GLN A 231 2.09 -25.99 33.33
N SER A 232 2.69 -25.35 32.33
CA SER A 232 2.41 -25.61 30.94
C SER A 232 3.12 -26.90 30.53
N THR A 233 2.37 -27.83 29.95
CA THR A 233 2.94 -28.98 29.24
C THR A 233 3.31 -28.63 27.80
N PHE A 234 3.03 -27.40 27.35
CA PHE A 234 3.33 -26.96 26.00
C PHE A 234 4.77 -26.46 25.93
N ALA A 235 5.59 -27.17 25.15
CA ALA A 235 6.90 -26.70 24.75
C ALA A 235 6.74 -25.93 23.44
N ALA A 236 6.90 -24.60 23.50
CA ALA A 236 6.77 -23.76 22.32
C ALA A 236 7.88 -24.12 21.32
N PRO A 237 7.57 -24.31 20.02
CA PRO A 237 8.59 -24.53 19.01
C PRO A 237 9.64 -23.41 19.01
N ASP A 238 10.90 -23.73 18.74
CA ASP A 238 12.00 -22.76 18.84
C ASP A 238 11.79 -21.50 17.99
N TYR A 239 11.14 -21.63 16.81
CA TYR A 239 10.82 -20.47 15.98
C TYR A 239 9.87 -19.49 16.69
N CYS A 240 8.96 -19.95 17.56
CA CYS A 240 8.11 -19.06 18.35
C CYS A 240 8.91 -18.27 19.37
N LYS A 241 9.99 -18.84 19.91
CA LYS A 241 10.92 -18.15 20.81
C LYS A 241 11.77 -17.13 20.04
N THR A 242 12.29 -17.52 18.88
CA THR A 242 13.03 -16.64 17.96
C THR A 242 12.18 -15.45 17.48
N LEU A 243 10.88 -15.67 17.24
CA LEU A 243 9.91 -14.63 16.88
C LEU A 243 9.41 -13.81 18.08
N ASN A 244 9.87 -14.13 19.29
CA ASN A 244 9.45 -13.50 20.55
C ASN A 244 7.93 -13.61 20.82
N PHE A 245 7.30 -14.70 20.34
CA PHE A 245 5.91 -15.03 20.66
C PHE A 245 5.79 -15.64 22.04
N HIS A 246 6.76 -16.49 22.39
CA HIS A 246 6.86 -17.15 23.69
C HIS A 246 8.24 -16.91 24.29
N LYS A 247 8.32 -16.93 25.62
CA LYS A 247 9.58 -16.94 26.36
C LYS A 247 9.62 -18.10 27.37
N PRO A 248 10.80 -18.69 27.63
CA PRO A 248 10.95 -19.67 28.68
C PRO A 248 10.62 -19.11 30.07
N SER A 249 9.99 -19.91 30.92
CA SER A 249 9.76 -19.61 32.34
C SER A 249 9.87 -20.87 33.19
N ILE A 250 9.90 -20.72 34.52
CA ILE A 250 9.91 -21.84 35.47
C ILE A 250 8.69 -22.76 35.29
N LEU A 251 7.56 -22.19 34.84
CA LEU A 251 6.30 -22.90 34.64
C LEU A 251 6.13 -23.45 33.21
N GLY A 252 7.15 -23.37 32.37
CA GLY A 252 7.08 -23.68 30.94
C GLY A 252 7.12 -22.44 30.06
N ASP A 253 6.94 -22.62 28.74
CA ASP A 253 6.95 -21.51 27.80
C ASP A 253 5.66 -20.68 27.90
N VAL A 254 5.79 -19.36 28.07
CA VAL A 254 4.64 -18.45 28.23
C VAL A 254 4.55 -17.45 27.08
N VAL A 255 3.34 -17.14 26.64
CA VAL A 255 3.07 -16.08 25.66
C VAL A 255 3.58 -14.74 26.20
N CYS A 256 4.39 -14.04 25.41
CA CYS A 256 4.92 -12.71 25.75
C CYS A 256 4.66 -11.64 24.69
N ASP A 257 4.18 -12.03 23.50
CA ASP A 257 3.86 -11.11 22.43
C ASP A 257 2.55 -10.35 22.70
N GLN A 258 2.60 -9.03 22.55
CA GLN A 258 1.48 -8.14 22.88
C GLN A 258 0.26 -8.36 21.99
N ASP A 259 0.44 -8.73 20.71
CA ASP A 259 -0.69 -8.94 19.80
C ASP A 259 -1.41 -10.26 20.15
N LEU A 260 -0.66 -11.28 20.58
CA LEU A 260 -1.24 -12.56 21.07
C LEU A 260 -1.90 -12.39 22.44
N MET A 261 -1.30 -11.63 23.35
CA MET A 261 -1.90 -11.31 24.65
C MET A 261 -3.21 -10.54 24.48
N TRP A 262 -3.22 -9.56 23.57
CA TRP A 262 -4.42 -8.80 23.23
C TRP A 262 -5.54 -9.74 22.73
N LEU A 263 -5.25 -10.71 21.85
CA LEU A 263 -6.26 -11.70 21.42
C LEU A 263 -6.84 -12.49 22.60
N ARG A 264 -5.96 -12.99 23.48
CA ARG A 264 -6.36 -13.80 24.64
C ARG A 264 -7.28 -13.04 25.58
N GLU A 265 -7.03 -11.75 25.76
CA GLU A 265 -7.76 -10.88 26.69
C GLU A 265 -9.08 -10.36 26.11
N ASN A 266 -9.19 -10.27 24.79
CA ASN A 266 -10.31 -9.57 24.14
C ASN A 266 -11.25 -10.47 23.32
N LEU A 267 -10.89 -11.72 23.07
CA LEU A 267 -11.72 -12.66 22.30
C LEU A 267 -11.82 -14.01 22.99
N SER A 268 -12.93 -14.72 22.73
CA SER A 268 -13.03 -16.12 23.13
C SER A 268 -12.12 -17.00 22.24
N ARG A 269 -11.65 -18.09 22.84
CA ARG A 269 -10.86 -19.13 22.16
C ARG A 269 -11.60 -19.67 20.94
N GLU A 270 -12.91 -19.86 21.07
CA GLU A 270 -13.80 -20.38 20.03
C GLU A 270 -13.89 -19.42 18.85
N SER A 271 -14.05 -18.11 19.10
CA SER A 271 -14.05 -17.10 18.03
C SER A 271 -12.71 -17.07 17.28
N VAL A 272 -11.57 -17.20 17.97
CA VAL A 272 -10.26 -17.24 17.30
C VAL A 272 -10.09 -18.50 16.46
N LYS A 273 -10.51 -19.67 16.95
CA LYS A 273 -10.50 -20.92 16.17
C LYS A 273 -11.35 -20.78 14.90
N GLU A 274 -12.53 -20.18 15.03
CA GLU A 274 -13.45 -19.98 13.91
C GLU A 274 -12.93 -18.95 12.90
N ILE A 275 -12.27 -17.87 13.35
CA ILE A 275 -11.61 -16.94 12.44
C ILE A 275 -10.52 -17.65 11.64
N ILE A 276 -9.70 -18.45 12.30
CA ILE A 276 -8.57 -19.15 11.67
C ILE A 276 -9.07 -20.21 10.68
N SER A 277 -10.13 -20.96 11.01
CA SER A 277 -10.71 -21.97 10.10
C SER A 277 -11.22 -21.36 8.79
N ASN A 278 -11.66 -20.10 8.82
CA ASN A 278 -12.14 -19.35 7.66
C ASN A 278 -11.05 -18.54 6.93
N CYS A 279 -9.80 -18.54 7.43
CA CYS A 279 -8.69 -17.88 6.76
C CYS A 279 -8.16 -18.67 5.55
N PRO A 280 -7.62 -18.00 4.51
CA PRO A 280 -7.03 -18.65 3.34
C PRO A 280 -5.64 -19.25 3.64
N ILE A 281 -5.55 -20.13 4.64
CA ILE A 281 -4.29 -20.68 5.17
C ILE A 281 -3.49 -21.36 4.06
N LYS A 282 -4.13 -22.10 3.16
CA LYS A 282 -3.45 -22.78 2.04
C LYS A 282 -2.66 -21.80 1.17
N GLN A 283 -3.20 -20.62 0.89
CA GLN A 283 -2.52 -19.58 0.11
C GLN A 283 -1.49 -18.81 0.94
N MET A 284 -1.63 -18.80 2.27
CA MET A 284 -0.72 -18.14 3.21
C MET A 284 0.47 -19.02 3.61
N GLN A 285 0.39 -20.34 3.42
CA GLN A 285 1.43 -21.34 3.74
C GLN A 285 2.80 -20.93 3.20
N VAL A 286 2.82 -20.37 2.00
CA VAL A 286 3.97 -19.81 1.30
C VAL A 286 4.76 -18.78 2.13
N TRP A 287 4.13 -18.11 3.09
CA TRP A 287 4.76 -17.18 4.04
C TRP A 287 4.86 -17.73 5.47
N VAL A 288 3.96 -18.64 5.84
CA VAL A 288 3.96 -19.30 7.15
C VAL A 288 5.14 -20.26 7.28
N GLU A 289 5.39 -21.10 6.28
CA GLU A 289 6.43 -22.13 6.35
C GLU A 289 7.85 -21.56 6.48
N PRO A 290 8.26 -20.51 5.73
CA PRO A 290 9.55 -19.87 5.97
C PRO A 290 9.74 -19.34 7.40
N LEU A 291 8.67 -18.84 8.03
CA LEU A 291 8.68 -18.34 9.41
C LEU A 291 8.68 -19.46 10.45
N LYS A 292 8.11 -20.62 10.15
CA LYS A 292 8.22 -21.82 11.00
C LYS A 292 9.60 -22.47 10.90
N ASN A 293 10.26 -22.32 9.76
CA ASN A 293 11.56 -22.93 9.48
C ASN A 293 12.74 -21.96 9.69
N LEU A 294 12.66 -20.98 10.60
CA LEU A 294 13.73 -19.99 10.81
C LEU A 294 15.11 -20.58 11.13
N ALA A 295 15.15 -21.78 11.72
CA ALA A 295 16.39 -22.53 11.94
C ALA A 295 17.15 -22.83 10.62
N ILE A 296 16.50 -22.79 9.45
CA ILE A 296 17.17 -22.90 8.16
C ILE A 296 18.12 -21.73 7.90
N LEU A 297 17.93 -20.57 8.52
CA LEU A 297 18.80 -19.42 8.28
C LEU A 297 20.23 -19.70 8.75
N ASP A 298 20.40 -20.45 9.84
CA ASP A 298 21.72 -20.88 10.32
C ASP A 298 22.41 -21.80 9.31
N GLN A 299 21.67 -22.78 8.80
CA GLN A 299 22.17 -23.73 7.79
C GLN A 299 22.47 -23.03 6.46
N SER A 300 21.60 -22.10 6.04
CA SER A 300 21.78 -21.29 4.83
C SER A 300 23.00 -20.38 4.94
N GLN A 301 23.21 -19.77 6.11
CA GLN A 301 24.38 -18.95 6.39
C GLN A 301 25.66 -19.78 6.37
N ALA A 302 25.65 -20.95 7.01
CA ALA A 302 26.80 -21.86 7.01
C ALA A 302 27.17 -22.30 5.58
N TYR A 303 26.17 -22.69 4.79
CA TYR A 303 26.36 -23.04 3.38
C TYR A 303 26.91 -21.88 2.57
N ALA A 304 26.33 -20.68 2.71
CA ALA A 304 26.79 -19.50 1.99
C ALA A 304 28.22 -19.10 2.37
N ALA A 305 28.59 -19.21 3.65
CA ALA A 305 29.95 -18.92 4.11
C ALA A 305 30.98 -19.92 3.57
N GLN A 306 30.62 -21.21 3.56
CA GLN A 306 31.46 -22.29 3.05
C GLN A 306 31.76 -22.13 1.55
N HIS A 307 30.74 -21.77 0.77
CA HIS A 307 30.83 -21.69 -0.70
C HIS A 307 30.93 -20.25 -1.23
N TRP A 308 31.27 -19.28 -0.38
CA TRP A 308 31.13 -17.86 -0.73
C TRP A 308 31.88 -17.47 -2.01
N ASP A 309 33.12 -17.95 -2.16
CA ASP A 309 33.97 -17.57 -3.29
C ASP A 309 33.37 -18.08 -4.62
N GLU A 310 32.81 -19.30 -4.63
CA GLU A 310 32.06 -19.87 -5.75
C GLU A 310 30.74 -19.12 -6.01
N LEU A 311 30.00 -18.76 -4.96
CA LEU A 311 28.72 -18.04 -5.07
C LEU A 311 28.87 -16.61 -5.64
N THR A 312 30.08 -16.05 -5.62
CA THR A 312 30.37 -14.72 -6.20
C THR A 312 30.74 -14.76 -7.69
N THR A 313 30.83 -15.95 -8.30
CA THR A 313 31.01 -16.11 -9.75
C THR A 313 29.71 -16.59 -10.41
N PRO A 314 29.42 -16.17 -11.66
CA PRO A 314 28.23 -16.66 -12.39
C PRO A 314 28.13 -18.19 -12.48
N GLU A 315 29.23 -18.86 -12.78
CA GLU A 315 29.30 -20.32 -12.95
C GLU A 315 29.06 -21.05 -11.62
N GLY A 316 29.82 -20.68 -10.57
CA GLY A 316 29.67 -21.29 -9.25
C GLY A 316 28.27 -21.09 -8.68
N LEU A 317 27.73 -19.86 -8.77
CA LEU A 317 26.36 -19.59 -8.35
C LEU A 317 25.34 -20.44 -9.11
N TYR A 318 25.44 -20.57 -10.45
CA TYR A 318 24.56 -21.43 -11.23
C TYR A 318 24.58 -22.88 -10.74
N HIS A 319 25.78 -23.48 -10.60
CA HIS A 319 25.91 -24.86 -10.15
C HIS A 319 25.32 -25.08 -8.76
N HIS A 320 25.54 -24.15 -7.82
CA HIS A 320 24.94 -24.24 -6.50
C HIS A 320 23.42 -24.08 -6.53
N LEU A 321 22.86 -23.18 -7.36
CA LEU A 321 21.41 -23.06 -7.50
C LEU A 321 20.78 -24.34 -8.08
N VAL A 322 21.42 -24.97 -9.06
CA VAL A 322 20.95 -26.27 -9.61
C VAL A 322 21.06 -27.37 -8.55
N LYS A 323 22.21 -27.52 -7.90
CA LYS A 323 22.45 -28.54 -6.86
C LYS A 323 21.43 -28.42 -5.73
N THR A 324 21.29 -27.22 -5.17
CA THR A 324 20.48 -26.98 -3.96
C THR A 324 18.98 -26.96 -4.22
N SER A 325 18.56 -26.88 -5.48
CA SER A 325 17.15 -26.98 -5.89
C SER A 325 16.68 -28.41 -6.17
N SER A 326 17.59 -29.39 -6.20
CA SER A 326 17.23 -30.80 -6.35
C SER A 326 16.50 -31.33 -5.11
N ARG A 327 15.52 -32.22 -5.33
CA ARG A 327 14.74 -32.83 -4.25
C ARG A 327 15.61 -33.71 -3.37
N GLU A 328 16.58 -34.37 -3.98
CA GLU A 328 17.56 -35.24 -3.34
C GLU A 328 18.43 -34.46 -2.36
N TYR A 329 18.93 -33.28 -2.77
CA TYR A 329 19.71 -32.41 -1.90
C TYR A 329 18.86 -31.92 -0.71
N ILE A 330 17.65 -31.42 -1.00
CA ILE A 330 16.76 -30.91 0.05
C ILE A 330 16.43 -32.00 1.08
N LYS A 331 16.07 -33.21 0.62
CA LYS A 331 15.71 -34.33 1.49
C LYS A 331 16.89 -34.79 2.35
N SER A 332 18.11 -34.79 1.81
CA SER A 332 19.31 -35.26 2.52
C SER A 332 19.85 -34.25 3.53
N HIS A 333 19.59 -32.94 3.36
CA HIS A 333 20.20 -31.89 4.20
C HIS A 333 19.23 -31.22 5.18
N PHE A 334 17.91 -31.32 4.98
CA PHE A 334 16.92 -30.55 5.76
C PHE A 334 15.86 -31.39 6.51
N GLU A 335 16.12 -32.69 6.76
CA GLU A 335 15.37 -33.52 7.72
C GLU A 335 13.83 -33.35 7.72
N ASN A 336 13.16 -33.70 6.62
CA ASN A 336 11.70 -33.62 6.45
C ASN A 336 11.07 -32.22 6.61
N ARG A 337 11.86 -31.14 6.72
CA ARG A 337 11.33 -29.77 6.73
C ARG A 337 10.89 -29.35 5.33
N PHE A 338 9.85 -28.52 5.26
CA PHE A 338 9.45 -27.91 4.00
C PHE A 338 10.46 -26.84 3.60
N ILE A 339 11.35 -27.16 2.67
CA ILE A 339 12.32 -26.22 2.10
C ILE A 339 12.02 -26.05 0.61
N PRO A 340 11.76 -24.82 0.15
CA PRO A 340 11.47 -24.61 -1.26
C PRO A 340 12.73 -24.76 -2.11
N PRO A 341 12.62 -25.20 -3.38
CA PRO A 341 13.77 -25.39 -4.27
C PRO A 341 14.67 -24.15 -4.44
N GLY A 342 14.10 -22.95 -4.43
CA GLY A 342 14.83 -21.69 -4.55
C GLY A 342 15.34 -21.09 -3.24
N TRP A 343 15.47 -21.86 -2.15
CA TRP A 343 15.85 -21.35 -0.82
C TRP A 343 17.20 -20.60 -0.84
N LEU A 344 18.21 -21.11 -1.54
CA LEU A 344 19.54 -20.49 -1.58
C LEU A 344 19.48 -19.11 -2.25
N PHE A 345 18.74 -19.00 -3.35
CA PHE A 345 18.55 -17.73 -4.02
C PHE A 345 17.80 -16.71 -3.15
N ASP A 346 16.73 -17.14 -2.46
CA ASP A 346 15.99 -16.27 -1.54
C ASP A 346 16.89 -15.75 -0.42
N TYR A 347 17.66 -16.65 0.20
CA TYR A 347 18.62 -16.33 1.25
C TYR A 347 19.64 -15.28 0.78
N LEU A 348 20.33 -15.55 -0.32
CA LEU A 348 21.36 -14.65 -0.88
C LEU A 348 20.78 -13.29 -1.26
N ARG A 349 19.53 -13.25 -1.75
CA ARG A 349 18.82 -12.00 -2.04
C ARG A 349 18.56 -11.17 -0.79
N GLU A 350 18.06 -11.79 0.28
CA GLU A 350 17.83 -11.08 1.55
C GLU A 350 19.14 -10.68 2.25
N LEU A 351 20.21 -11.46 2.08
CA LEU A 351 21.56 -11.10 2.50
C LEU A 351 22.06 -9.83 1.79
N TYR A 352 21.92 -9.75 0.47
CA TYR A 352 22.28 -8.56 -0.30
C TYR A 352 21.47 -7.32 0.12
N LYS A 353 20.15 -7.48 0.34
CA LYS A 353 19.29 -6.40 0.85
C LYS A 353 19.74 -5.89 2.21
N SER A 354 20.12 -6.81 3.08
CA SER A 354 20.63 -6.52 4.42
C SER A 354 21.94 -5.74 4.33
N HIS A 355 22.85 -6.13 3.45
CA HIS A 355 24.10 -5.39 3.17
C HIS A 355 23.83 -3.96 2.67
N LYS A 356 22.88 -3.78 1.75
CA LYS A 356 22.50 -2.44 1.27
C LYS A 356 21.61 -1.64 2.23
N LYS A 357 21.23 -2.21 3.39
CA LYS A 357 20.34 -1.63 4.39
C LYS A 357 19.03 -1.09 3.79
N ARG A 358 18.53 -1.73 2.73
CA ARG A 358 17.36 -1.29 1.96
C ARG A 358 16.48 -2.49 1.60
N LYS A 359 15.22 -2.47 2.05
CA LYS A 359 14.22 -3.52 1.74
C LYS A 359 14.02 -3.77 0.25
N THR A 360 14.24 -2.73 -0.56
CA THR A 360 14.06 -2.75 -2.02
C THR A 360 15.36 -2.90 -2.80
N ALA A 361 16.52 -3.01 -2.14
CA ALA A 361 17.77 -3.26 -2.86
C ALA A 361 17.68 -4.57 -3.64
N TRP A 362 17.75 -4.46 -4.96
CA TRP A 362 17.54 -5.59 -5.87
C TRP A 362 16.22 -6.35 -5.66
N GLY A 363 15.12 -5.61 -5.43
CA GLY A 363 13.77 -6.17 -5.50
C GLY A 363 13.38 -6.61 -6.91
N TRP A 364 12.19 -7.22 -7.06
CA TRP A 364 11.73 -7.80 -8.33
C TRP A 364 11.81 -6.85 -9.54
N ALA A 365 11.53 -5.56 -9.36
CA ALA A 365 11.64 -4.58 -10.45
C ALA A 365 13.08 -4.34 -10.91
N ALA A 366 14.03 -4.28 -9.98
CA ALA A 366 15.46 -4.16 -10.28
C ALA A 366 15.96 -5.44 -10.95
N LEU A 367 15.55 -6.62 -10.45
CA LEU A 367 15.84 -7.90 -11.09
C LEU A 367 15.36 -7.91 -12.55
N VAL A 368 14.10 -7.55 -12.83
CA VAL A 368 13.58 -7.48 -14.21
C VAL A 368 14.41 -6.54 -15.07
N LYS A 369 14.77 -5.36 -14.54
CA LYS A 369 15.60 -4.38 -15.27
C LYS A 369 16.95 -4.99 -15.64
N ASP A 370 17.62 -5.63 -14.68
CA ASP A 370 18.94 -6.20 -14.88
C ASP A 370 18.91 -7.39 -15.85
N LEU A 371 17.94 -8.30 -15.68
CA LEU A 371 17.77 -9.44 -16.59
C LEU A 371 17.51 -9.02 -18.04
N LYS A 372 16.79 -7.91 -18.28
CA LYS A 372 16.58 -7.34 -19.63
C LYS A 372 17.86 -6.80 -20.27
N LEU A 373 18.83 -6.34 -19.47
CA LEU A 373 20.10 -5.84 -19.97
C LEU A 373 21.01 -6.99 -20.40
N VAL A 374 20.96 -8.09 -19.65
CA VAL A 374 21.77 -9.29 -19.87
C VAL A 374 21.44 -9.98 -21.19
N ASP A 375 20.19 -9.93 -21.67
CA ASP A 375 19.81 -10.49 -22.98
C ASP A 375 20.53 -9.84 -24.17
N LYS A 376 21.14 -8.66 -23.98
CA LYS A 376 21.91 -7.95 -25.02
C LYS A 376 23.41 -8.22 -24.92
N ASP A 377 23.86 -8.96 -23.92
CA ASP A 377 25.26 -9.23 -23.64
C ASP A 377 25.71 -10.52 -24.35
N SER A 378 26.72 -10.43 -25.23
CA SER A 378 27.28 -11.59 -25.94
C SER A 378 28.03 -12.53 -25.00
N ALA A 379 28.64 -12.00 -23.92
CA ALA A 379 29.31 -12.81 -22.92
C ALA A 379 28.32 -13.68 -22.15
N TYR A 380 27.11 -13.16 -21.88
CA TYR A 380 26.03 -13.94 -21.28
C TYR A 380 25.61 -15.12 -22.16
N ARG A 381 25.41 -14.93 -23.47
CA ARG A 381 24.98 -16.04 -24.36
C ARG A 381 26.03 -17.16 -24.40
N SER A 382 27.31 -16.79 -24.42
CA SER A 382 28.41 -17.75 -24.35
C SER A 382 28.38 -18.52 -23.02
N PHE A 383 28.23 -17.80 -21.90
CA PHE A 383 28.09 -18.40 -20.57
C PHE A 383 26.91 -19.38 -20.49
N VAL A 384 25.72 -19.02 -20.99
CA VAL A 384 24.55 -19.93 -20.97
C VAL A 384 24.82 -21.19 -21.78
N SER A 385 25.41 -21.04 -22.97
CA SER A 385 25.75 -22.18 -23.82
C SER A 385 26.71 -23.13 -23.10
N GLU A 386 27.75 -22.59 -22.47
CA GLU A 386 28.74 -23.36 -21.71
C GLU A 386 28.12 -24.12 -20.54
N VAL A 387 27.33 -23.47 -19.68
CA VAL A 387 26.81 -24.11 -18.45
C VAL A 387 25.56 -24.97 -18.66
N THR A 388 24.87 -24.82 -19.79
CA THR A 388 23.66 -25.61 -20.11
C THR A 388 23.86 -26.63 -21.22
N GLY A 389 24.92 -26.49 -22.03
CA GLY A 389 25.15 -27.28 -23.24
C GLY A 389 24.23 -26.92 -24.42
N ILE A 390 23.40 -25.87 -24.29
CA ILE A 390 22.49 -25.43 -25.37
C ILE A 390 23.28 -24.56 -26.36
N PRO A 391 23.36 -24.92 -27.65
CA PRO A 391 24.06 -24.11 -28.66
C PRO A 391 23.60 -22.66 -28.67
N ILE A 392 24.52 -21.71 -28.91
CA ILE A 392 24.23 -20.26 -28.88
C ILE A 392 23.12 -19.90 -29.87
N GLU A 393 23.07 -20.60 -31.00
CA GLU A 393 22.10 -20.44 -32.08
C GLU A 393 20.69 -20.85 -31.66
N GLU A 394 20.56 -21.75 -30.67
CA GLU A 394 19.29 -22.24 -30.12
C GLU A 394 18.79 -21.40 -28.93
N LEU A 395 19.62 -20.48 -28.40
CA LEU A 395 19.24 -19.60 -27.31
C LEU A 395 18.24 -18.55 -27.80
N SER A 396 16.95 -18.81 -27.56
CA SER A 396 15.86 -17.90 -27.92
C SER A 396 16.01 -16.52 -27.28
N ASN A 397 15.77 -15.48 -28.09
CA ASN A 397 15.68 -14.08 -27.64
C ASN A 397 14.28 -13.75 -27.05
N ASP A 398 13.35 -14.71 -27.01
CA ASP A 398 11.96 -14.53 -26.58
C ASP A 398 11.78 -14.39 -25.06
N TRP A 399 12.80 -13.97 -24.32
CA TRP A 399 12.74 -13.96 -22.87
C TRP A 399 11.60 -13.07 -22.36
N SER A 400 10.55 -13.71 -21.86
CA SER A 400 9.46 -13.02 -21.18
C SER A 400 9.85 -12.79 -19.72
N GLY A 401 10.45 -11.62 -19.46
CA GLY A 401 10.78 -11.22 -18.10
C GLY A 401 9.58 -11.13 -17.17
N PHE A 402 8.42 -10.78 -17.72
CA PHE A 402 7.17 -10.83 -17.00
C PHE A 402 6.84 -12.27 -16.57
N ARG A 403 6.91 -13.26 -17.47
CA ARG A 403 6.63 -14.66 -17.12
C ARG A 403 7.58 -15.18 -16.04
N THR A 404 8.87 -14.98 -16.24
CA THR A 404 9.92 -15.51 -15.37
C THR A 404 9.81 -14.91 -13.96
N VAL A 405 9.73 -13.59 -13.86
CA VAL A 405 9.74 -12.90 -12.56
C VAL A 405 8.39 -12.91 -11.86
N THR A 406 7.28 -12.92 -12.60
CA THR A 406 5.94 -12.87 -12.00
C THR A 406 5.42 -14.25 -11.61
N TYR A 407 5.83 -15.31 -12.32
CA TYR A 407 5.29 -16.66 -12.12
C TYR A 407 6.36 -17.67 -11.75
N ALA A 408 7.35 -17.90 -12.62
CA ALA A 408 8.28 -19.03 -12.45
C ALA A 408 9.20 -18.89 -11.23
N LEU A 409 9.75 -17.70 -10.97
CA LEU A 409 10.63 -17.48 -9.83
C LEU A 409 9.89 -17.49 -8.49
N PRO A 410 8.74 -16.81 -8.31
CA PRO A 410 7.94 -16.97 -7.10
C PRO A 410 7.54 -18.42 -6.83
N GLU A 411 7.18 -19.17 -7.86
CA GLU A 411 6.88 -20.61 -7.77
C GLU A 411 8.09 -21.41 -7.28
N TRP A 412 9.25 -21.23 -7.92
CA TRP A 412 10.48 -21.93 -7.58
C TRP A 412 10.99 -21.59 -6.17
N ILE A 413 10.92 -20.31 -5.78
CA ILE A 413 11.38 -19.82 -4.48
C ILE A 413 10.44 -20.21 -3.35
N MET A 414 9.14 -20.30 -3.61
CA MET A 414 8.17 -20.39 -2.51
C MET A 414 7.35 -21.68 -2.54
N GLY A 415 7.47 -22.50 -3.59
CA GLY A 415 6.74 -23.76 -3.74
C GLY A 415 5.21 -23.56 -3.76
N ASP A 416 4.74 -22.42 -4.26
CA ASP A 416 3.30 -22.12 -4.39
C ASP A 416 2.63 -23.21 -5.25
N SER A 417 1.32 -23.44 -5.13
CA SER A 417 0.67 -24.61 -5.73
C SER A 417 0.43 -24.51 -7.25
N ARG A 418 1.16 -23.66 -7.97
CA ARG A 418 0.92 -23.38 -9.40
C ARG A 418 1.80 -24.27 -10.25
N ALA A 419 1.55 -25.58 -10.17
CA ALA A 419 2.23 -26.69 -10.85
C ALA A 419 2.49 -26.52 -12.38
N ASN A 420 2.00 -25.43 -12.98
CA ASN A 420 2.07 -25.09 -14.39
C ASN A 420 3.26 -24.20 -14.77
N PHE A 421 4.04 -23.65 -13.82
CA PHE A 421 5.15 -22.75 -14.15
C PHE A 421 6.52 -23.32 -13.79
N LYS A 422 7.17 -23.92 -14.78
CA LYS A 422 8.57 -24.37 -14.68
C LYS A 422 9.53 -23.27 -15.14
N LEU A 423 10.67 -23.17 -14.47
CA LEU A 423 11.82 -22.42 -14.97
C LEU A 423 12.29 -23.04 -16.28
N ARG A 424 12.67 -22.19 -17.23
CA ARG A 424 13.38 -22.62 -18.43
C ARG A 424 14.83 -22.94 -18.08
N PRO A 425 15.52 -23.78 -18.89
CA PRO A 425 16.94 -24.05 -18.71
C PRO A 425 17.81 -22.78 -18.64
N THR A 426 17.40 -21.70 -19.33
CA THR A 426 18.13 -20.43 -19.35
C THR A 426 17.80 -19.47 -18.20
N ASP A 427 16.80 -19.75 -17.36
CA ASP A 427 16.39 -18.82 -16.31
C ASP A 427 17.38 -18.81 -15.13
N LEU A 428 17.89 -19.96 -14.68
CA LEU A 428 18.90 -20.03 -13.60
C LEU A 428 20.27 -19.47 -14.01
N PRO A 429 20.83 -19.77 -15.20
CA PRO A 429 22.03 -19.10 -15.69
C PRO A 429 21.87 -17.58 -15.73
N ARG A 430 20.72 -17.07 -16.23
CA ARG A 430 20.45 -15.63 -16.29
C ARG A 430 20.45 -14.98 -14.92
N LEU A 431 19.82 -15.64 -13.93
CA LEU A 431 19.87 -15.20 -12.55
C LEU A 431 21.29 -15.18 -12.00
N ALA A 432 22.04 -16.25 -12.20
CA ALA A 432 23.39 -16.38 -11.66
C ALA A 432 24.33 -15.32 -12.25
N TYR A 433 24.33 -15.14 -13.58
CA TYR A 433 25.10 -14.12 -14.28
C TYR A 433 24.79 -12.71 -13.80
N THR A 434 23.51 -12.42 -13.57
CA THR A 434 23.08 -11.09 -13.11
C THR A 434 23.40 -10.84 -11.63
N PHE A 435 23.31 -11.87 -10.81
CA PHE A 435 23.33 -11.71 -9.35
C PHE A 435 24.71 -11.92 -8.73
N ALA A 436 25.54 -12.80 -9.28
CA ALA A 436 26.89 -13.06 -8.75
C ALA A 436 27.75 -11.78 -8.58
N PRO A 437 27.79 -10.82 -9.55
CA PRO A 437 28.55 -9.57 -9.36
C PRO A 437 28.05 -8.72 -8.19
N ARG A 438 26.77 -8.84 -7.82
CA ARG A 438 26.19 -8.14 -6.66
C ARG A 438 26.63 -8.80 -5.37
N LEU A 439 26.70 -10.13 -5.34
CA LEU A 439 27.24 -10.88 -4.21
C LEU A 439 28.73 -10.60 -4.02
N ALA A 440 29.50 -10.49 -5.10
CA ALA A 440 30.91 -10.10 -5.05
C ALA A 440 31.14 -8.74 -4.37
N SER A 441 30.13 -7.84 -4.39
CA SER A 441 30.19 -6.55 -3.68
C SER A 441 29.95 -6.65 -2.17
N VAL A 442 29.58 -7.83 -1.65
CA VAL A 442 29.37 -8.08 -0.22
C VAL A 442 30.64 -8.74 0.36
N PRO A 443 31.34 -8.09 1.29
CA PRO A 443 32.55 -8.68 1.89
C PRO A 443 32.22 -9.98 2.64
N LYS A 444 33.01 -11.05 2.41
CA LYS A 444 32.87 -12.34 3.10
C LYS A 444 32.89 -12.20 4.63
N ALA A 445 33.73 -11.29 5.14
CA ALA A 445 33.81 -11.00 6.58
C ALA A 445 32.52 -10.40 7.17
N ALA A 446 31.64 -9.82 6.35
CA ALA A 446 30.39 -9.23 6.80
C ALA A 446 29.26 -10.26 6.99
N LEU A 447 29.44 -11.50 6.53
CA LEU A 447 28.38 -12.51 6.52
C LEU A 447 27.80 -12.79 7.92
N GLU A 448 28.64 -12.89 8.95
CA GLU A 448 28.17 -13.16 10.32
C GLU A 448 27.37 -11.98 10.91
N GLU A 449 27.78 -10.74 10.65
CA GLU A 449 27.01 -9.54 11.04
C GLU A 449 25.66 -9.49 10.30
N LEU A 450 25.65 -9.86 9.02
CA LEU A 450 24.46 -9.82 8.18
C LEU A 450 23.42 -10.85 8.60
N LYS A 451 23.82 -12.00 9.14
CA LYS A 451 22.92 -13.04 9.66
C LYS A 451 21.84 -12.48 10.60
N GLN A 452 22.23 -11.69 11.59
CA GLN A 452 21.30 -11.10 12.56
C GLN A 452 20.33 -10.12 11.88
N ARG A 453 20.81 -9.37 10.89
CA ARG A 453 19.96 -8.47 10.09
C ARG A 453 18.97 -9.25 9.23
N ILE A 454 19.40 -10.35 8.61
CA ILE A 454 18.56 -11.20 7.74
C ILE A 454 17.33 -11.67 8.50
N LEU A 455 17.46 -12.13 9.75
CA LEU A 455 16.30 -12.53 10.56
C LEU A 455 15.28 -11.39 10.67
N GLY A 456 15.72 -10.18 11.03
CA GLY A 456 14.85 -9.00 11.09
C GLY A 456 14.20 -8.65 9.74
N PHE A 457 14.94 -8.79 8.63
CA PHE A 457 14.40 -8.62 7.28
C PHE A 457 13.38 -9.70 6.91
N TYR A 458 13.61 -10.97 7.27
CA TYR A 458 12.69 -12.08 7.05
C TYR A 458 11.37 -11.84 7.78
N ILE A 459 11.42 -11.48 9.07
CA ILE A 459 10.22 -11.14 9.85
C ILE A 459 9.49 -9.96 9.21
N ALA A 460 10.20 -8.86 8.93
CA ALA A 460 9.60 -7.68 8.32
C ALA A 460 9.02 -7.94 6.91
N ASN A 461 9.55 -8.90 6.15
CA ASN A 461 9.08 -9.22 4.81
C ASN A 461 7.94 -10.24 4.83
N TYR A 462 8.16 -11.40 5.46
CA TYR A 462 7.22 -12.52 5.45
C TYR A 462 6.05 -12.30 6.40
N LEU A 463 6.29 -11.87 7.64
CA LEU A 463 5.21 -11.62 8.60
C LEU A 463 4.53 -10.28 8.29
N GLU A 464 5.28 -9.19 8.34
CA GLU A 464 4.70 -7.85 8.31
C GLU A 464 4.22 -7.43 6.91
N ALA A 465 5.04 -7.58 5.88
CA ALA A 465 4.72 -7.07 4.55
C ALA A 465 3.89 -8.03 3.69
N LYS A 466 3.91 -9.34 3.98
CA LYS A 466 3.23 -10.38 3.18
C LYS A 466 2.07 -11.01 3.92
N LEU A 467 2.31 -11.73 5.03
CA LEU A 467 1.29 -12.50 5.75
C LEU A 467 0.19 -11.57 6.31
N ILE A 468 0.59 -10.59 7.14
CA ILE A 468 -0.34 -9.65 7.74
C ILE A 468 -1.03 -8.81 6.66
N GLN A 469 -0.32 -8.36 5.62
CA GLN A 469 -0.91 -7.50 4.58
C GLN A 469 -1.59 -8.28 3.44
N TYR A 470 -1.77 -9.60 3.57
CA TYR A 470 -2.39 -10.39 2.52
C TYR A 470 -3.84 -9.96 2.30
N ARG A 471 -4.16 -9.56 1.06
CA ARG A 471 -5.46 -8.94 0.72
C ARG A 471 -6.69 -9.81 1.03
N ASN A 472 -6.53 -11.15 1.01
CA ASN A 472 -7.63 -12.09 1.29
C ASN A 472 -7.62 -12.56 2.75
N PHE A 473 -6.60 -12.19 3.53
CA PHE A 473 -6.60 -12.40 4.97
C PHE A 473 -7.39 -11.26 5.60
N ASP A 474 -8.63 -11.55 6.01
CA ASP A 474 -9.58 -10.54 6.49
C ASP A 474 -10.28 -11.01 7.78
N PRO A 475 -9.52 -11.19 8.88
CA PRO A 475 -10.07 -11.69 10.14
C PRO A 475 -11.12 -10.77 10.74
N LEU A 476 -11.03 -9.46 10.47
CA LEU A 476 -12.00 -8.49 10.97
C LEU A 476 -13.37 -8.67 10.32
N ARG A 477 -13.42 -8.89 9.00
CA ARG A 477 -14.68 -9.25 8.32
C ARG A 477 -15.27 -10.53 8.89
N ILE A 478 -14.44 -11.57 9.04
CA ILE A 478 -14.90 -12.87 9.55
C ILE A 478 -15.49 -12.69 10.95
N LEU A 479 -14.83 -11.95 11.85
CA LEU A 479 -15.37 -11.68 13.18
C LEU A 479 -16.72 -10.94 13.15
N ILE A 480 -16.89 -9.94 12.28
CA ILE A 480 -18.18 -9.23 12.12
C ILE A 480 -19.27 -10.22 11.65
N GLU A 481 -18.95 -11.05 10.65
CA GLU A 481 -19.88 -12.06 10.11
C GLU A 481 -20.30 -13.07 11.18
N LEU A 482 -19.38 -13.49 12.05
CA LEU A 482 -19.67 -14.37 13.17
C LEU A 482 -20.62 -13.73 14.19
N GLU A 483 -20.39 -12.48 14.59
CA GLU A 483 -21.25 -11.80 15.57
C GLU A 483 -22.66 -11.51 15.00
N LEU A 484 -22.76 -11.13 13.71
CA LEU A 484 -24.05 -10.99 13.04
C LEU A 484 -24.81 -12.32 12.95
N SER A 485 -24.10 -13.40 12.61
CA SER A 485 -24.69 -14.75 12.52
C SER A 485 -25.18 -15.25 13.88
N LYS A 486 -24.40 -15.05 14.96
CA LYS A 486 -24.79 -15.40 16.33
C LYS A 486 -26.06 -14.67 16.76
N ALA A 487 -26.24 -13.43 16.33
CA ALA A 487 -27.42 -12.63 16.61
C ALA A 487 -28.60 -12.90 15.66
N GLY A 488 -28.46 -13.81 14.69
CA GLY A 488 -29.51 -14.12 13.71
C GLY A 488 -29.81 -12.97 12.73
N LEU A 489 -28.87 -12.05 12.54
CA LEU A 489 -29.05 -10.89 11.67
C LEU A 489 -28.65 -11.23 10.22
N PRO A 490 -29.55 -11.09 9.23
CA PRO A 490 -29.21 -11.35 7.84
C PRO A 490 -28.27 -10.26 7.31
N TYR A 491 -27.21 -10.67 6.62
CA TYR A 491 -26.28 -9.76 5.98
C TYR A 491 -25.88 -10.24 4.58
N GLU A 492 -25.48 -9.29 3.73
CA GLU A 492 -24.96 -9.53 2.39
C GLU A 492 -23.54 -8.97 2.27
N PHE A 493 -22.58 -9.79 1.85
CA PHE A 493 -21.26 -9.30 1.47
C PHE A 493 -21.29 -8.71 0.06
N VAL A 494 -21.22 -7.38 -0.02
CA VAL A 494 -21.15 -6.66 -1.28
C VAL A 494 -19.70 -6.34 -1.57
N GLU A 495 -19.05 -7.20 -2.38
CA GLU A 495 -17.61 -7.07 -2.72
C GLU A 495 -17.28 -5.69 -3.29
N ARG A 496 -18.21 -5.09 -4.05
CA ARG A 496 -18.00 -3.84 -4.80
C ARG A 496 -19.22 -2.92 -4.72
N PHE A 497 -19.35 -2.22 -3.60
CA PHE A 497 -20.33 -1.15 -3.50
C PHE A 497 -19.86 0.08 -4.29
N PRO A 498 -20.64 0.59 -5.26
CA PRO A 498 -20.23 1.70 -6.11
C PRO A 498 -20.13 2.99 -5.30
N SER A 499 -19.12 3.80 -5.56
CA SER A 499 -19.06 5.17 -5.03
C SER A 499 -19.93 6.11 -5.84
N ALA A 500 -20.40 7.19 -5.20
CA ALA A 500 -21.07 8.28 -5.88
C ALA A 500 -20.19 8.93 -6.97
N PHE A 501 -18.87 8.94 -6.80
CA PHE A 501 -17.92 9.42 -7.82
C PHE A 501 -17.93 8.55 -9.09
N VAL A 502 -17.96 7.23 -8.89
CA VAL A 502 -18.14 6.25 -9.97
C VAL A 502 -19.48 6.44 -10.66
N GLU A 503 -20.57 6.58 -9.90
CA GLU A 503 -21.90 6.83 -10.47
C GLU A 503 -21.95 8.10 -11.31
N LYS A 504 -21.27 9.17 -10.88
CA LYS A 504 -21.14 10.42 -11.65
C LYS A 504 -20.42 10.20 -12.97
N ALA A 505 -19.28 9.49 -12.96
CA ALA A 505 -18.56 9.17 -14.18
C ALA A 505 -19.40 8.30 -15.13
N THR A 506 -20.10 7.28 -14.60
CA THR A 506 -21.01 6.44 -15.38
C THR A 506 -22.18 7.25 -15.98
N ALA A 507 -22.75 8.19 -15.23
CA ALA A 507 -23.81 9.08 -15.74
C ALA A 507 -23.31 9.99 -16.88
N ALA A 508 -22.01 10.25 -16.96
CA ALA A 508 -21.38 10.96 -18.07
C ALA A 508 -21.02 10.04 -19.26
N GLY A 509 -21.41 8.77 -19.24
CA GLY A 509 -21.16 7.80 -20.31
C GLY A 509 -19.83 7.04 -20.19
N GLU A 510 -19.05 7.26 -19.13
CA GLU A 510 -17.75 6.62 -18.96
C GLU A 510 -17.87 5.14 -18.61
N ARG A 511 -16.94 4.35 -19.13
CA ARG A 511 -16.82 2.90 -18.85
C ARG A 511 -15.51 2.61 -18.15
N PHE A 512 -15.57 1.91 -17.03
CA PHE A 512 -14.39 1.52 -16.28
C PHE A 512 -14.60 0.17 -15.60
N ASN A 513 -13.50 -0.43 -15.14
CA ASN A 513 -13.56 -1.67 -14.37
C ASN A 513 -14.32 -1.40 -13.06
N VAL A 514 -15.32 -2.24 -12.76
CA VAL A 514 -16.16 -2.20 -11.55
C VAL A 514 -15.41 -2.17 -10.22
N ARG A 515 -14.11 -2.51 -10.19
CA ARG A 515 -13.25 -2.41 -9.01
C ARG A 515 -12.79 -0.97 -8.73
N THR A 516 -12.78 -0.12 -9.76
CA THR A 516 -12.28 1.26 -9.67
C THR A 516 -13.23 2.07 -8.79
N GLY A 517 -12.71 2.70 -7.75
CA GLY A 517 -13.52 3.58 -6.90
C GLY A 517 -14.62 2.85 -6.10
N ALA A 518 -14.55 1.52 -5.97
CA ALA A 518 -15.51 0.75 -5.19
C ALA A 518 -15.01 0.49 -3.75
N THR A 519 -15.95 0.13 -2.88
CA THR A 519 -15.68 -0.25 -1.48
C THR A 519 -16.39 -1.56 -1.17
N SER A 520 -15.68 -2.54 -0.62
CA SER A 520 -16.33 -3.74 -0.06
C SER A 520 -17.00 -3.40 1.26
N VAL A 521 -18.24 -3.84 1.43
CA VAL A 521 -19.08 -3.58 2.61
C VAL A 521 -19.90 -4.83 2.95
N LEU A 522 -20.37 -4.91 4.18
CA LEU A 522 -21.43 -5.82 4.61
C LEU A 522 -22.69 -4.97 4.69
N ARG A 523 -23.74 -5.41 3.99
CA ARG A 523 -25.03 -4.76 4.04
C ARG A 523 -25.92 -5.52 5.02
N CYS A 524 -26.40 -4.84 6.04
CA CYS A 524 -27.35 -5.36 7.00
C CYS A 524 -28.54 -4.40 7.04
N ASN A 525 -29.69 -4.83 6.53
CA ASN A 525 -30.88 -3.97 6.33
C ASN A 525 -30.56 -2.71 5.49
N ASP A 526 -30.77 -1.53 6.08
CA ASP A 526 -30.47 -0.21 5.50
C ASP A 526 -29.13 0.36 6.00
N MET A 527 -28.22 -0.50 6.46
CA MET A 527 -26.91 -0.11 6.98
C MET A 527 -25.79 -0.70 6.13
N LEU A 528 -24.70 0.06 6.03
CA LEU A 528 -23.44 -0.42 5.46
C LEU A 528 -22.38 -0.48 6.56
N ILE A 529 -21.80 -1.66 6.74
CA ILE A 529 -20.70 -1.91 7.67
C ILE A 529 -19.41 -1.98 6.84
N CYS A 530 -18.51 -1.05 7.10
CA CYS A 530 -17.14 -1.04 6.61
C CYS A 530 -16.20 -1.53 7.70
N TRP A 531 -15.09 -2.16 7.33
CA TRP A 531 -14.07 -2.57 8.28
C TRP A 531 -12.68 -2.28 7.74
N ARG A 532 -11.74 -1.82 8.57
CA ARG A 532 -10.35 -1.62 8.15
C ARG A 532 -9.37 -1.87 9.29
N SER A 533 -8.27 -2.53 8.96
CA SER A 533 -7.07 -2.50 9.80
C SER A 533 -6.22 -1.26 9.46
N VAL A 534 -5.76 -0.56 10.49
CA VAL A 534 -4.98 0.68 10.42
C VAL A 534 -3.67 0.46 11.16
N THR A 535 -2.55 0.48 10.44
CA THR A 535 -1.24 0.45 11.07
C THR A 535 -0.80 1.85 11.46
N GLY A 536 -0.08 2.02 12.57
CA GLY A 536 0.50 3.31 12.94
C GLY A 536 1.31 3.94 11.79
N LEU A 537 2.03 3.10 11.03
CA LEU A 537 2.61 3.50 9.74
C LEU A 537 1.50 3.69 8.69
N GLY A 538 1.16 4.95 8.40
CA GLY A 538 0.15 5.30 7.39
C GLY A 538 -1.27 5.51 7.95
N ARG A 539 -1.40 5.66 9.27
CA ARG A 539 -2.65 6.01 9.96
C ARG A 539 -3.36 7.20 9.33
N ASP A 540 -2.66 8.33 9.18
CA ASP A 540 -3.19 9.56 8.57
C ASP A 540 -3.69 9.34 7.13
N HIS A 541 -2.95 8.55 6.35
CA HIS A 541 -3.37 8.19 5.01
C HIS A 541 -4.66 7.36 5.01
N LYS A 542 -4.81 6.48 6.00
CA LYS A 542 -5.96 5.59 6.08
C LYS A 542 -7.21 6.30 6.57
N GLN A 543 -7.06 7.20 7.55
CA GLN A 543 -8.10 8.11 8.00
C GLN A 543 -8.69 8.90 6.81
N LYS A 544 -7.84 9.51 5.98
CA LYS A 544 -8.29 10.20 4.76
C LYS A 544 -9.09 9.29 3.83
N GLU A 545 -8.55 8.12 3.51
CA GLU A 545 -9.23 7.15 2.64
C GLU A 545 -10.62 6.78 3.21
N LEU A 546 -10.75 6.68 4.53
CA LEU A 546 -11.99 6.32 5.20
C LEU A 546 -13.02 7.45 5.22
N ILE A 547 -12.61 8.70 5.43
CA ILE A 547 -13.49 9.88 5.33
C ILE A 547 -14.07 9.99 3.92
N ALA A 548 -13.22 9.91 2.90
CA ALA A 548 -13.66 9.96 1.51
C ALA A 548 -14.67 8.83 1.18
N ARG A 549 -14.41 7.62 1.69
CA ARG A 549 -15.28 6.46 1.47
C ARG A 549 -16.63 6.59 2.16
N ALA A 550 -16.69 7.15 3.37
CA ALA A 550 -17.96 7.39 4.07
C ALA A 550 -18.91 8.24 3.20
N PHE A 551 -18.41 9.38 2.73
CA PHE A 551 -19.16 10.22 1.78
C PHE A 551 -19.54 9.43 0.53
N ALA A 552 -18.56 8.76 -0.09
CA ALA A 552 -18.76 8.13 -1.38
C ALA A 552 -19.78 6.99 -1.39
N ILE A 553 -19.89 6.22 -0.31
CA ILE A 553 -20.89 5.12 -0.19
C ILE A 553 -22.21 5.58 0.42
N GLY A 554 -22.20 6.63 1.26
CA GLY A 554 -23.40 7.22 1.84
C GLY A 554 -24.22 8.06 0.87
N HIS A 555 -23.63 8.44 -0.26
CA HIS A 555 -24.25 9.27 -1.29
C HIS A 555 -24.43 8.52 -2.61
N THR A 556 -25.20 9.15 -3.51
CA THR A 556 -25.42 8.74 -4.89
C THR A 556 -25.38 9.99 -5.77
N TRP A 557 -25.07 9.83 -7.06
CA TRP A 557 -25.13 10.92 -8.04
C TRP A 557 -26.51 10.96 -8.71
N GLY A 558 -27.17 12.12 -8.73
CA GLY A 558 -28.45 12.32 -9.40
C GLY A 558 -28.84 13.81 -9.47
N ASP A 559 -29.66 14.17 -10.46
CA ASP A 559 -30.17 15.55 -10.66
C ASP A 559 -29.06 16.63 -10.74
N GLY A 560 -27.88 16.24 -11.24
CA GLY A 560 -26.71 17.13 -11.35
C GLY A 560 -25.94 17.37 -10.05
N GLY A 561 -26.22 16.61 -8.98
CA GLY A 561 -25.53 16.75 -7.69
C GLY A 561 -25.38 15.43 -6.91
N PHE A 562 -24.65 15.51 -5.80
CA PHE A 562 -24.56 14.42 -4.83
C PHE A 562 -25.75 14.46 -3.87
N ARG A 563 -26.41 13.34 -3.62
CA ARG A 563 -27.52 13.25 -2.65
C ARG A 563 -27.35 12.05 -1.75
N ALA A 564 -27.86 12.11 -0.53
CA ALA A 564 -27.84 10.97 0.37
C ALA A 564 -28.55 9.76 -0.27
N ARG A 565 -27.97 8.57 -0.14
CA ARG A 565 -28.56 7.36 -0.71
C ARG A 565 -29.76 6.92 0.15
N SER A 566 -30.96 6.89 -0.43
CA SER A 566 -32.21 6.61 0.30
C SER A 566 -32.26 5.25 1.00
N LYS A 567 -31.54 4.24 0.46
CA LYS A 567 -31.46 2.89 1.02
C LYS A 567 -30.34 2.71 2.07
N VAL A 568 -29.57 3.77 2.38
CA VAL A 568 -28.47 3.72 3.34
C VAL A 568 -28.76 4.70 4.46
N LYS A 569 -29.40 4.19 5.52
CA LYS A 569 -29.68 4.94 6.72
C LYS A 569 -28.47 5.01 7.63
N ARG A 570 -27.61 4.01 7.80
CA ARG A 570 -26.44 4.17 8.69
C ARG A 570 -25.15 3.62 8.07
N LEU A 571 -24.04 4.26 8.41
CA LEU A 571 -22.68 3.88 8.07
C LEU A 571 -21.94 3.51 9.34
N ILE A 572 -21.60 2.23 9.47
CA ILE A 572 -20.84 1.69 10.59
C ILE A 572 -19.42 1.42 10.12
N LEU A 573 -18.44 1.77 10.94
CA LEU A 573 -17.03 1.49 10.71
C LEU A 573 -16.48 0.62 11.83
N VAL A 574 -15.88 -0.51 11.48
CA VAL A 574 -15.14 -1.36 12.41
C VAL A 574 -13.64 -1.16 12.19
N LEU A 575 -12.92 -0.73 13.22
CA LEU A 575 -11.50 -0.42 13.14
C LEU A 575 -10.67 -1.43 13.93
N ASP A 576 -9.63 -1.95 13.28
CA ASP A 576 -8.57 -2.72 13.93
C ASP A 576 -7.25 -1.94 13.83
N GLY A 577 -6.41 -1.93 14.86
CA GLY A 577 -5.10 -1.28 14.85
C GLY A 577 -4.97 0.00 15.69
N ASP A 578 -4.04 0.87 15.28
CA ASP A 578 -3.59 2.06 16.03
C ASP A 578 -4.27 3.33 15.51
N VAL A 579 -5.39 3.70 16.11
CA VAL A 579 -6.15 4.92 15.80
C VAL A 579 -6.15 5.81 17.06
N ASP A 580 -6.03 7.13 16.92
CA ASP A 580 -6.12 8.06 18.06
C ASP A 580 -7.44 8.84 18.11
N GLU A 581 -7.67 9.59 19.19
CA GLU A 581 -8.92 10.34 19.37
C GLU A 581 -9.16 11.39 18.27
N PRO A 582 -8.15 12.21 17.86
CA PRO A 582 -8.29 13.06 16.68
C PRO A 582 -8.77 12.31 15.44
N ASP A 583 -8.28 11.09 15.23
CA ASP A 583 -8.70 10.26 14.10
C ASP A 583 -10.18 9.89 14.19
N ILE A 584 -10.64 9.43 15.35
CA ILE A 584 -12.03 9.07 15.59
C ILE A 584 -12.97 10.26 15.39
N LYS A 585 -12.59 11.44 15.91
CA LYS A 585 -13.35 12.68 15.71
C LYS A 585 -13.42 13.08 14.24
N ALA A 586 -12.34 12.94 13.48
CA ALA A 586 -12.35 13.23 12.05
C ALA A 586 -13.19 12.22 11.25
N LEU A 587 -13.12 10.93 11.58
CA LEU A 587 -13.94 9.89 10.95
C LEU A 587 -15.44 10.11 11.21
N SER A 588 -15.81 10.43 12.45
CA SER A 588 -17.17 10.79 12.82
C SER A 588 -17.67 11.99 12.01
N ARG A 589 -16.89 13.09 11.97
CA ARG A 589 -17.20 14.27 11.14
C ARG A 589 -17.27 13.94 9.65
N GLY A 590 -16.49 12.97 9.18
CA GLY A 590 -16.47 12.49 7.79
C GLY A 590 -17.72 11.70 7.38
N GLY A 591 -18.62 11.39 8.32
CA GLY A 591 -19.91 10.77 8.04
C GLY A 591 -20.06 9.31 8.48
N TRP A 592 -19.12 8.77 9.26
CA TRP A 592 -19.31 7.50 9.95
C TRP A 592 -20.24 7.71 11.16
N ASP A 593 -21.39 7.06 11.18
CA ASP A 593 -22.39 7.24 12.24
C ASP A 593 -21.88 6.59 13.54
N GLU A 594 -21.33 5.38 13.44
CA GLU A 594 -20.79 4.62 14.56
C GLU A 594 -19.46 3.95 14.23
N ILE A 595 -18.64 3.81 15.26
CA ILE A 595 -17.31 3.20 15.16
C ILE A 595 -17.19 2.12 16.25
N PHE A 596 -16.86 0.89 15.85
CA PHE A 596 -16.62 -0.25 16.73
C PHE A 596 -15.17 -0.73 16.62
N TYR A 597 -14.70 -1.35 17.70
CA TYR A 597 -13.47 -2.11 17.73
C TYR A 597 -13.77 -3.61 17.81
N PRO A 598 -12.84 -4.49 17.41
CA PRO A 598 -13.05 -5.94 17.45
C PRO A 598 -13.56 -6.48 18.80
N ASN A 599 -13.10 -5.91 19.91
CA ASN A 599 -13.46 -6.32 21.28
C ASN A 599 -14.81 -5.75 21.76
N GLU A 600 -15.56 -5.08 20.87
CA GLU A 600 -16.88 -4.48 21.14
C GLU A 600 -17.94 -5.02 20.16
N LEU A 601 -17.59 -6.00 19.33
CA LEU A 601 -18.47 -6.49 18.26
C LEU A 601 -19.67 -7.29 18.77
N ASP A 602 -19.66 -7.70 20.03
CA ASP A 602 -20.84 -8.25 20.72
C ASP A 602 -21.98 -7.22 20.85
N SER A 603 -21.65 -5.93 20.89
CA SER A 603 -22.64 -4.83 20.93
C SER A 603 -23.13 -4.37 19.55
N LEU A 604 -22.47 -4.78 18.46
CA LEU A 604 -22.85 -4.40 17.10
C LEU A 604 -24.28 -4.85 16.75
N PRO A 605 -24.73 -6.09 17.06
CA PRO A 605 -26.12 -6.50 16.81
C PRO A 605 -27.16 -5.65 17.54
N ILE A 606 -26.86 -5.20 18.76
CA ILE A 606 -27.76 -4.33 19.55
C ILE A 606 -27.91 -3.00 18.83
N SER A 607 -26.80 -2.43 18.37
CA SER A 607 -26.78 -1.20 17.58
C SER A 607 -27.57 -1.32 16.27
N ILE A 608 -27.57 -2.47 15.60
CA ILE A 608 -28.33 -2.69 14.37
C ILE A 608 -29.85 -2.78 14.62
N ASN A 609 -30.28 -3.24 15.80
CA ASN A 609 -31.70 -3.38 16.12
C ASN A 609 -32.35 -2.09 16.67
N MET A 610 -31.54 -1.08 17.01
CA MET A 610 -32.00 0.27 17.38
C MET A 610 -32.19 1.16 16.15
#